data_AF-A0A349SXM5-F1
#
_entry.id   AF-A0A349SXM5-F1
#
_cell.length_a   1.000
_cell.length_b   1.000
_cell.length_c   1.000
_cell.angle_alpha   90.00
_cell.angle_beta   90.00
_cell.angle_gamma   90.00
#
_symmetry.space_group_name_H-M   'P 1'
#
loop_
_entity.id
_entity.type
_entity.pdbx_description
1 polymer ?
#
loop_
_entity_poly.entity_id
_entity_poly.type
_entity_poly.pdbx_seq_one_letter_code
_entity_poly.pdbx_strand_id
1 'polypeptide(L)'
;MCASFNREVYDSLTPSQQAVMFNAAAAATMHESVGATANNAAALERIIAQGVKPMEFPDNVWDSFGEASAKAMDAYMDDDLYKEIRTSYSASVAQSAKWLDMADRTFVRQRSRVLGL
;
A
#
# COMPACT_ATOMS: atom_id res chain seq x y z
N MET A 1 -3.64 0.69 -7.10
CA MET A 1 -4.06 0.82 -8.52
C MET A 1 -5.28 1.73 -8.60
N CYS A 2 -5.49 2.46 -9.69
CA CYS A 2 -6.68 3.29 -9.89
C CYS A 2 -7.29 2.97 -11.25
N ALA A 3 -8.61 2.75 -11.28
CA ALA A 3 -9.40 2.70 -12.50
C ALA A 3 -10.22 3.99 -12.57
N SER A 4 -10.00 4.78 -13.61
CA SER A 4 -10.72 6.04 -13.83
C SER A 4 -11.56 5.94 -15.08
N PHE A 5 -12.74 6.55 -15.03
CA PHE A 5 -13.68 6.60 -16.16
C PHE A 5 -14.00 8.05 -16.48
N ASN A 6 -14.24 8.34 -17.77
CA ASN A 6 -14.91 9.58 -18.11
C ASN A 6 -16.31 9.58 -17.45
N ARG A 7 -16.65 10.70 -16.80
CA ARG A 7 -17.89 10.80 -16.02
C ARG A 7 -19.14 10.63 -16.87
N GLU A 8 -19.21 11.31 -18.03
CA GLU A 8 -20.36 11.23 -18.93
C GLU A 8 -20.56 9.81 -19.46
N VAL A 9 -19.46 9.12 -19.80
CA VAL A 9 -19.50 7.72 -20.23
C VAL A 9 -20.01 6.83 -19.10
N TYR A 10 -19.49 6.99 -17.88
CA TYR A 10 -19.92 6.19 -16.73
C TYR A 10 -21.39 6.43 -16.37
N ASP A 11 -21.84 7.69 -16.41
CA ASP A 11 -23.21 8.09 -16.10
C ASP A 11 -24.19 7.63 -17.19
N SER A 12 -23.74 7.41 -18.44
CA SER A 12 -24.56 6.84 -19.52
C SER A 12 -24.83 5.34 -19.39
N LEU A 13 -24.10 4.64 -18.53
CA LEU A 13 -24.26 3.20 -18.31
C LEU A 13 -25.51 2.90 -17.48
N THR A 14 -26.10 1.72 -17.69
CA THR A 14 -27.14 1.23 -16.79
C THR A 14 -26.58 0.94 -15.38
N PRO A 15 -27.40 0.92 -14.32
CA PRO A 15 -26.94 0.58 -12.98
C PRO A 15 -26.23 -0.79 -12.91
N SER A 16 -26.68 -1.77 -13.70
CA SER A 16 -26.02 -3.08 -13.78
C SER A 16 -24.64 -2.99 -14.43
N GLN A 17 -24.47 -2.19 -15.48
CA GLN A 17 -23.19 -1.96 -16.12
C GLN A 17 -22.21 -1.20 -15.21
N GLN A 18 -22.68 -0.18 -14.50
CA GLN A 18 -21.88 0.52 -13.48
C GLN A 18 -21.39 -0.44 -12.40
N ALA A 19 -22.27 -1.32 -11.90
CA ALA A 19 -21.90 -2.34 -10.93
C ALA A 19 -20.85 -3.33 -11.49
N VAL A 20 -20.95 -3.71 -12.77
CA VAL A 20 -19.92 -4.53 -13.43
C VAL A 20 -18.58 -3.80 -13.47
N MET A 21 -18.56 -2.53 -13.86
CA MET A 21 -17.33 -1.73 -13.90
C MET A 21 -16.65 -1.63 -12.52
N PHE A 22 -17.43 -1.33 -11.48
CA PHE A 22 -16.92 -1.25 -10.11
C PHE A 22 -16.33 -2.59 -9.64
N ASN A 23 -17.08 -3.68 -9.81
CA ASN A 23 -16.64 -5.00 -9.36
C ASN A 23 -15.43 -5.50 -10.15
N ALA A 24 -15.35 -5.22 -11.45
CA ALA A 24 -14.19 -5.56 -12.26
C ALA A 24 -12.94 -4.82 -11.78
N ALA A 25 -13.04 -3.52 -11.50
CA ALA A 25 -11.91 -2.74 -10.97
C ALA A 25 -11.45 -3.23 -9.59
N ALA A 26 -12.39 -3.53 -8.69
CA ALA A 26 -12.10 -4.10 -7.38
C ALA A 26 -11.41 -5.47 -7.50
N ALA A 27 -11.94 -6.37 -8.34
CA ALA A 27 -11.38 -7.68 -8.57
C ALA A 27 -9.98 -7.62 -9.20
N ALA A 28 -9.76 -6.74 -10.18
CA ALA A 28 -8.46 -6.54 -10.79
C ALA A 28 -7.41 -6.04 -9.78
N THR A 29 -7.79 -5.10 -8.91
CA THR A 29 -6.92 -4.59 -7.83
C THR A 29 -6.51 -5.71 -6.86
N MET A 30 -7.46 -6.56 -6.46
CA MET A 30 -7.17 -7.71 -5.60
C MET A 30 -6.31 -8.76 -6.30
N HIS A 31 -6.62 -9.07 -7.56
CA HIS A 31 -5.88 -10.06 -8.34
C HIS A 31 -4.41 -9.66 -8.52
N GLU A 32 -4.15 -8.38 -8.83
CA GLU A 32 -2.80 -7.85 -8.94
C GLU A 32 -2.05 -7.89 -7.60
N SER A 33 -2.69 -7.48 -6.51
CA SER A 33 -2.08 -7.50 -5.17
C SER A 33 -1.65 -8.92 -4.74
N VAL A 34 -2.53 -9.91 -4.97
CA VAL A 34 -2.24 -11.32 -4.69
C VAL A 34 -1.16 -11.86 -5.64
N GLY A 35 -1.25 -11.52 -6.92
CA GLY A 35 -0.27 -11.90 -7.94
C GLY A 35 1.13 -11.36 -7.63
N ALA A 36 1.25 -10.10 -7.22
CA ALA A 36 2.52 -9.50 -6.80
C ALA A 36 3.09 -10.25 -5.58
N THR A 37 2.25 -10.52 -4.58
CA THR A 37 2.68 -11.26 -3.37
C THR A 37 3.20 -12.66 -3.71
N ALA A 38 2.52 -13.40 -4.59
CA ALA A 38 2.93 -14.74 -5.00
C ALA A 38 4.24 -14.76 -5.82
N ASN A 39 4.43 -13.76 -6.69
CA ASN A 39 5.55 -13.74 -7.62
C ASN A 39 6.82 -13.07 -7.08
N ASN A 40 6.69 -12.17 -6.09
CA ASN A 40 7.81 -11.38 -5.60
C ASN A 40 8.89 -12.21 -4.89
N ALA A 41 8.54 -13.29 -4.20
CA ALA A 41 9.53 -14.15 -3.54
C ALA A 41 10.48 -14.82 -4.56
N ALA A 42 9.92 -15.44 -5.59
CA ALA A 42 10.71 -16.02 -6.68
C ALA A 42 11.51 -14.96 -7.45
N ALA A 43 10.96 -13.75 -7.60
CA ALA A 43 11.69 -12.64 -8.21
C ALA A 43 12.89 -12.20 -7.37
N LEU A 44 12.72 -12.09 -6.04
CA LEU A 44 13.78 -11.74 -5.10
C LEU A 44 14.93 -12.74 -5.16
N GLU A 45 14.64 -14.04 -5.14
CA GLU A 45 15.66 -15.09 -5.28
C GLU A 45 16.44 -14.96 -6.59
N ARG A 46 15.76 -14.69 -7.71
CA ARG A 46 16.41 -14.50 -9.02
C ARG A 46 17.34 -13.30 -9.04
N ILE A 47 16.93 -12.14 -8.51
CA ILE A 47 17.80 -10.95 -8.52
C ILE A 47 19.01 -11.12 -7.59
N ILE A 48 18.85 -11.81 -6.46
CA ILE A 48 19.97 -12.14 -5.57
C ILE A 48 20.95 -13.09 -6.27
N ALA A 49 20.46 -14.11 -6.97
CA ALA A 49 21.30 -15.04 -7.74
C ALA A 49 22.08 -14.33 -8.88
N GLN A 50 21.56 -13.20 -9.38
CA GLN A 50 22.24 -12.34 -10.35
C GLN A 50 23.27 -11.38 -9.71
N GLY A 51 23.48 -11.46 -8.40
CA GLY A 51 24.49 -10.70 -7.66
C GLY A 51 23.98 -9.43 -7.00
N VAL A 52 22.67 -9.15 -7.03
CA VAL A 52 22.09 -8.03 -6.26
C VAL A 52 22.21 -8.33 -4.77
N LYS A 53 22.68 -7.35 -4.02
CA LYS A 53 22.77 -7.42 -2.55
C LYS A 53 21.64 -6.59 -1.95
N PRO A 54 20.64 -7.21 -1.29
CA PRO A 54 19.67 -6.49 -0.49
C PRO A 54 20.39 -5.75 0.64
N MET A 55 20.09 -4.47 0.79
CA MET A 55 20.65 -3.60 1.83
C MET A 55 19.50 -2.89 2.52
N GLU A 56 19.69 -2.54 3.78
CA GLU A 56 18.74 -1.76 4.56
C GLU A 56 19.30 -0.37 4.81
N PHE A 57 18.42 0.63 4.82
CA PHE A 57 18.78 1.95 5.31
C PHE A 57 18.91 1.92 6.84
N PRO A 58 19.92 2.61 7.40
CA PRO A 58 20.04 2.74 8.85
C PRO A 58 18.91 3.60 9.43
N ASP A 59 18.65 3.46 10.73
CA ASP A 59 17.56 4.15 11.43
C ASP A 59 17.57 5.67 11.20
N ASN A 60 18.74 6.32 11.23
CA ASN A 60 18.84 7.77 11.01
C ASN A 60 18.38 8.21 9.61
N VAL A 61 18.50 7.34 8.60
CA VAL A 61 17.99 7.60 7.25
C VAL A 61 16.47 7.40 7.21
N TRP A 62 15.95 6.38 7.92
CA TRP A 62 14.50 6.22 8.09
C TRP A 62 13.85 7.40 8.81
N ASP A 63 14.48 7.90 9.88
CA ASP A 63 14.05 9.09 10.61
C ASP A 63 14.02 10.30 9.67
N SER A 64 15.07 10.47 8.86
CA SER A 64 15.15 11.54 7.85
C SER A 64 14.04 11.44 6.81
N PHE A 65 13.69 10.24 6.34
CA PHE A 65 12.55 10.04 5.44
C PHE A 65 11.22 10.40 6.11
N GLY A 66 11.03 10.03 7.38
CA GLY A 66 9.84 10.36 8.16
C GLY A 66 9.65 11.88 8.28
N GLU A 67 10.68 12.58 8.74
CA GLU A 67 10.66 14.04 8.89
C GLU A 67 10.42 14.76 7.55
N ALA A 68 11.16 14.37 6.50
CA ALA A 68 11.04 14.99 5.19
C ALA A 68 9.65 14.76 4.57
N SER A 69 9.10 13.55 4.69
CA SER A 69 7.78 13.21 4.17
C SER A 69 6.68 13.97 4.91
N ALA A 70 6.77 14.06 6.25
CA ALA A 70 5.83 14.83 7.05
C ALA A 70 5.86 16.32 6.62
N LYS A 71 7.04 16.93 6.53
CA LYS A 71 7.21 18.31 6.08
C LYS A 71 6.64 18.54 4.68
N ALA A 72 6.89 17.62 3.75
CA ALA A 72 6.40 17.73 2.39
C ALA A 72 4.87 17.65 2.31
N MET A 73 4.24 16.77 3.11
CA MET A 73 2.78 16.67 3.17
C MET A 73 2.16 17.89 3.87
N ASP A 74 2.77 18.34 4.97
CA ASP A 74 2.22 19.43 5.78
C ASP A 74 2.31 20.80 5.07
N ALA A 75 3.09 20.90 3.98
CA ALA A 75 3.21 22.09 3.14
C ALA A 75 1.91 22.48 2.40
N TYR A 76 0.91 21.59 2.35
CA TYR A 76 -0.37 21.81 1.66
C TYR A 76 -1.57 21.89 2.62
N MET A 77 -1.32 22.07 3.92
CA MET A 77 -2.36 22.08 4.96
C MET A 77 -3.22 23.36 4.99
N ASP A 78 -2.90 24.33 4.14
CA ASP A 78 -3.69 25.52 3.87
C ASP A 78 -4.87 25.26 2.91
N ASP A 79 -4.85 24.16 2.13
CA ASP A 79 -6.00 23.69 1.36
C ASP A 79 -6.94 22.86 2.26
N ASP A 80 -8.18 23.31 2.40
CA ASP A 80 -9.16 22.69 3.30
C ASP A 80 -9.49 21.23 2.93
N LEU A 81 -9.57 20.92 1.63
CA LEU A 81 -9.85 19.56 1.17
C LEU A 81 -8.65 18.63 1.42
N TYR A 82 -7.44 19.10 1.12
CA TYR A 82 -6.21 18.38 1.41
C TYR A 82 -6.11 18.11 2.92
N LYS A 83 -6.34 19.12 3.75
CA LYS A 83 -6.31 19.01 5.20
C LYS A 83 -7.30 17.97 5.72
N GLU A 84 -8.52 17.94 5.18
CA GLU A 84 -9.53 16.92 5.52
C GLU A 84 -9.02 15.51 5.18
N ILE A 85 -8.58 15.29 3.94
CA ILE A 85 -8.07 14.00 3.45
C ILE A 85 -6.85 13.56 4.27
N ARG A 86 -5.89 14.47 4.49
CA ARG A 86 -4.63 14.23 5.22
C ARG A 86 -4.88 13.86 6.68
N THR A 87 -5.86 14.49 7.32
CA THR A 87 -6.27 14.17 8.70
C THR A 87 -6.90 12.78 8.77
N SER A 88 -7.85 12.49 7.87
CA SER A 88 -8.50 11.17 7.77
C SER A 88 -7.50 10.05 7.50
N TYR A 89 -6.60 10.26 6.52
CA TYR A 89 -5.53 9.33 6.17
C TYR A 89 -4.63 9.02 7.37
N SER A 90 -4.13 10.05 8.08
CA SER A 90 -3.26 9.81 9.24
C SER A 90 -3.95 9.07 10.39
N ALA A 91 -5.21 9.37 10.66
CA ALA A 91 -5.97 8.64 11.66
C ALA A 91 -6.10 7.16 11.28
N SER A 92 -6.41 6.88 10.00
CA SER A 92 -6.48 5.51 9.48
C SER A 92 -5.13 4.78 9.57
N VAL A 93 -4.03 5.41 9.15
CA VAL A 93 -2.68 4.81 9.25
C VAL A 93 -2.33 4.48 10.69
N ALA A 94 -2.55 5.40 11.63
CA ALA A 94 -2.24 5.17 13.04
C ALA A 94 -3.05 3.99 13.62
N GLN A 95 -4.33 3.90 13.29
CA GLN A 95 -5.19 2.81 13.74
C GLN A 95 -4.75 1.45 13.14
N SER A 96 -4.51 1.41 11.83
CA SER A 96 -4.13 0.18 11.13
C SER A 96 -2.74 -0.30 11.50
N ALA A 97 -1.77 0.60 11.71
CA ALA A 97 -0.40 0.25 12.10
C ALA A 97 -0.37 -0.54 13.42
N LYS A 98 -1.17 -0.11 14.41
CA LYS A 98 -1.28 -0.81 15.70
C LYS A 98 -1.77 -2.25 15.53
N TRP A 99 -2.80 -2.45 14.70
CA TRP A 99 -3.33 -3.78 14.43
C TRP A 99 -2.31 -4.66 13.69
N LEU A 100 -1.68 -4.14 12.64
CA LEU A 100 -0.70 -4.88 11.83
C LEU A 100 0.53 -5.30 12.62
N ASP A 101 0.98 -4.50 13.59
CA ASP A 101 2.10 -4.86 14.46
C ASP A 101 1.76 -6.03 15.40
N MET A 102 0.59 -5.95 16.04
CA MET A 102 0.11 -6.98 16.96
C MET A 102 -0.22 -8.30 16.25
N ALA A 103 -0.78 -8.24 15.05
CA ALA A 103 -1.19 -9.40 14.27
C ALA A 103 -0.07 -9.87 13.34
N ASP A 104 -0.01 -9.31 12.13
CA ASP A 104 0.78 -9.84 11.02
C ASP A 104 2.28 -9.85 11.31
N ARG A 105 2.86 -8.72 11.75
CA ARG A 105 4.30 -8.63 12.01
C ARG A 105 4.73 -9.61 13.09
N THR A 106 3.94 -9.71 14.15
CA THR A 106 4.21 -10.63 15.25
C THR A 106 4.06 -12.08 14.82
N PHE A 107 2.99 -12.43 14.08
CA PHE A 107 2.79 -13.79 13.57
C PHE A 107 3.93 -14.23 12.64
N VAL A 108 4.30 -13.41 11.65
CA VAL A 108 5.37 -13.72 10.69
C VAL A 108 6.68 -13.96 11.44
N ARG A 109 7.07 -13.06 12.36
CA ARG A 109 8.29 -13.19 13.16
C ARG A 109 8.31 -14.47 14.01
N GLN A 110 7.20 -14.77 14.68
CA GLN A 110 7.11 -15.97 15.54
C GLN A 110 7.12 -17.25 14.71
N ARG A 111 6.44 -17.27 13.57
CA ARG A 111 6.40 -18.41 12.67
C ARG A 111 7.78 -18.69 12.07
N SER A 112 8.49 -17.68 11.58
CA SER A 112 9.87 -17.85 11.07
C SER A 112 10.78 -18.42 12.14
N ARG A 113 10.72 -17.90 13.38
CA ARG A 113 11.49 -18.42 14.52
C ARG A 113 11.22 -19.91 14.78
N VAL A 114 9.94 -20.32 14.82
CA VAL A 114 9.56 -21.72 15.08
C VAL A 114 10.02 -22.65 13.96
N LEU A 115 9.99 -22.17 12.71
CA LEU A 115 10.38 -22.94 11.53
C LEU A 115 11.88 -22.90 11.22
N GLY A 116 12.65 -22.05 11.91
CA GLY A 116 14.08 -21.85 11.64
C GLY A 116 14.36 -21.21 10.27
N LEU A 117 13.44 -20.35 9.82
CA LEU A 117 13.55 -19.59 8.57
C LEU A 117 14.31 -18.27 8.76
#